data_AF-A0A371WM42-F1
#
_entry.id   AF-A0A371WM42-F1
#
_cell.length_a   1.000
_cell.length_b   1.000
_cell.length_c   1.000
_cell.angle_alpha   90.00
_cell.angle_beta   90.00
_cell.angle_gamma   90.00
#
_symmetry.space_group_name_H-M   'P 1'
#
loop_
_entity.id
_entity.type
_entity.pdbx_description
1 polymer ?
#
loop_
_entity_poly.entity_id
_entity_poly.type
_entity_poly.pdbx_seq_one_letter_code
_entity_poly.pdbx_strand_id
1 'polypeptide(L)'
;MKALALSPAAQADLDHIWDHSAEHWGPDQADRYTDEIRDACQALASGVRRGRPVDVRPGYLKYATGAHMIYFRDHGDRVEIIRILHQRQDVSRNLPA
;
A
#
# COMPACT_ATOMS: atom_id res chain seq x y z
N MET A 1 -0.92 3.11 -18.93
CA MET A 1 -1.29 2.83 -17.53
C MET A 1 -1.14 1.34 -17.32
N LYS A 2 -0.42 0.90 -16.28
CA LYS A 2 -0.23 -0.52 -15.96
C LYS A 2 -1.48 -1.06 -15.27
N ALA A 3 -1.71 -2.37 -15.38
CA ALA A 3 -2.75 -3.01 -14.57
C ALA A 3 -2.38 -2.87 -13.07
N LEU A 4 -3.38 -2.64 -12.21
CA LEU A 4 -3.21 -2.61 -10.76
C LEU A 4 -3.85 -3.86 -10.17
N ALA A 5 -3.08 -4.63 -9.40
CA ALA A 5 -3.57 -5.77 -8.63
C ALA A 5 -3.25 -5.59 -7.15
N LEU A 6 -4.18 -5.99 -6.28
CA LEU A 6 -3.96 -6.07 -4.84
C LEU A 6 -3.85 -7.55 -4.46
N SER A 7 -2.83 -7.89 -3.67
CA SER A 7 -2.79 -9.19 -3.02
C SER A 7 -3.95 -9.32 -2.02
N PRO A 8 -4.37 -10.54 -1.65
CA PRO A 8 -5.35 -10.73 -0.59
C PRO A 8 -4.93 -10.06 0.73
N ALA A 9 -3.63 -10.06 1.05
CA ALA A 9 -3.12 -9.41 2.25
C ALA A 9 -3.20 -7.88 2.17
N ALA A 10 -2.93 -7.28 1.01
CA ALA A 10 -3.09 -5.84 0.81
C ALA A 10 -4.55 -5.40 0.89
N GLN A 11 -5.49 -6.24 0.45
CA GLN A 11 -6.92 -5.96 0.61
C GLN A 11 -7.32 -6.00 2.09
N ALA A 12 -6.90 -7.04 2.83
CA ALA A 12 -7.13 -7.12 4.27
C ALA A 12 -6.47 -5.98 5.05
N ASP A 13 -5.28 -5.52 4.62
CA ASP A 13 -4.63 -4.35 5.21
C ASP A 13 -5.50 -3.09 5.05
N LEU A 14 -6.11 -2.86 3.87
CA LEU A 14 -7.03 -1.72 3.66
C LEU A 14 -8.26 -1.80 4.56
N ASP A 15 -8.84 -2.98 4.70
CA ASP A 15 -10.03 -3.19 5.52
C ASP A 15 -9.71 -2.88 7.00
N HIS A 16 -8.58 -3.40 7.51
CA HIS A 16 -8.12 -3.09 8.87
C HIS A 16 -7.79 -1.61 9.08
N ILE A 17 -7.21 -0.94 8.07
CA ILE A 17 -6.92 0.49 8.12
C ILE A 17 -8.23 1.29 8.21
N TRP A 18 -9.25 0.90 7.46
CA TRP A 18 -10.56 1.53 7.51
C TRP A 18 -11.18 1.35 8.90
N ASP A 19 -11.27 0.13 9.40
CA ASP A 19 -11.87 -0.19 10.70
C ASP A 19 -11.20 0.60 11.83
N HIS A 20 -9.87 0.56 11.89
CA HIS A 20 -9.10 1.31 12.88
C HIS A 20 -9.34 2.82 12.74
N SER A 21 -9.37 3.34 11.50
CA SER A 21 -9.59 4.77 11.28
C SER A 21 -11.00 5.22 11.68
N ALA A 22 -12.00 4.39 11.40
CA ALA A 22 -13.40 4.65 11.73
C ALA A 22 -13.61 4.64 13.25
N GLU A 23 -12.99 3.69 13.96
CA GLU A 23 -13.05 3.60 15.42
C GLU A 23 -12.45 4.84 16.10
N HIS A 24 -11.33 5.37 15.58
CA HIS A 24 -10.59 6.45 16.23
C HIS A 24 -11.05 7.85 15.82
N TRP A 25 -11.51 8.04 14.58
CA TRP A 25 -11.78 9.35 14.00
C TRP A 25 -13.11 9.46 13.24
N GLY A 26 -13.88 8.37 13.16
CA GLY A 26 -15.16 8.32 12.48
C GLY A 26 -15.07 7.92 10.99
N PRO A 27 -16.20 7.49 10.41
CA PRO A 27 -16.25 6.88 9.07
C PRO A 27 -15.79 7.84 7.96
N ASP A 28 -16.14 9.13 8.03
CA ASP A 28 -15.73 10.11 7.02
C ASP A 28 -14.19 10.27 6.94
N GLN A 29 -13.49 10.09 8.06
CA GLN A 29 -12.03 10.09 8.07
C GLN A 29 -11.45 8.77 7.56
N ALA A 30 -12.12 7.66 7.83
CA ALA A 30 -11.72 6.34 7.34
C ALA A 30 -11.83 6.28 5.81
N ASP A 31 -12.96 6.70 5.24
CA ASP A 31 -13.21 6.75 3.79
C ASP A 31 -12.12 7.56 3.10
N ARG A 32 -11.97 8.84 3.49
CA ARG A 32 -10.95 9.73 2.93
C ARG A 32 -9.55 9.13 2.99
N TYR A 33 -9.19 8.54 4.12
CA TYR A 33 -7.84 8.01 4.28
C TYR A 33 -7.60 6.76 3.43
N THR A 34 -8.59 5.87 3.32
CA THR A 34 -8.48 4.71 2.41
C THR A 34 -8.50 5.11 0.94
N ASP A 35 -9.24 6.16 0.57
CA ASP A 35 -9.23 6.72 -0.79
C ASP A 35 -7.86 7.30 -1.14
N GLU A 36 -7.24 8.06 -0.23
CA GLU A 36 -5.87 8.57 -0.42
C GLU A 36 -4.85 7.44 -0.66
N ILE A 37 -5.01 6.30 0.01
CA ILE A 37 -4.17 5.12 -0.19
C ILE A 37 -4.45 4.49 -1.56
N ARG A 38 -5.72 4.34 -1.95
CA ARG A 38 -6.12 3.79 -3.25
C ARG A 38 -5.63 4.66 -4.41
N ASP A 39 -5.75 5.97 -4.28
CA ASP A 39 -5.23 6.94 -5.25
C ASP A 39 -3.72 6.86 -5.38
N ALA A 40 -3.00 6.68 -4.27
CA ALA A 40 -1.56 6.46 -4.32
C ALA A 40 -1.20 5.17 -5.08
N CYS A 41 -1.94 4.07 -4.89
CA CYS A 41 -1.76 2.84 -5.65
C CYS A 41 -2.00 3.04 -7.17
N GLN A 42 -3.05 3.77 -7.54
CA GLN A 42 -3.34 4.10 -8.95
C GLN A 42 -2.27 5.02 -9.56
N ALA A 43 -1.78 5.99 -8.80
CA ALA A 43 -0.70 6.88 -9.22
C ALA A 43 0.63 6.12 -9.42
N LEU A 44 0.88 5.07 -8.65
CA LEU A 44 2.03 4.17 -8.86
C LEU A 44 1.84 3.35 -10.15
N ALA A 45 0.67 2.76 -10.40
CA ALA A 45 0.39 1.98 -11.61
C ALA A 45 0.38 2.83 -12.90
N SER A 46 0.00 4.10 -12.81
CA SER A 46 0.06 5.05 -13.94
C SER A 46 1.46 5.65 -14.15
N GLY A 47 2.37 5.50 -13.17
CA GLY A 47 3.72 6.06 -13.21
C GLY A 47 3.82 7.55 -12.84
N VAL A 48 2.71 8.16 -12.40
CA VAL A 48 2.68 9.54 -11.86
C VAL A 48 3.50 9.63 -10.58
N ARG A 49 3.42 8.59 -9.74
CA ARG A 49 4.28 8.42 -8.56
C ARG A 49 5.26 7.28 -8.81
N ARG A 50 6.42 7.36 -8.15
CA ARG A 50 7.48 6.33 -8.22
C ARG A 50 7.83 5.84 -6.83
N GLY A 51 7.91 4.52 -6.67
CA GLY A 51 8.39 3.89 -5.45
C GLY A 51 9.91 3.97 -5.33
N ARG A 52 10.41 3.62 -4.14
CA ARG A 52 11.84 3.46 -3.86
C ARG A 52 12.14 1.99 -3.60
N PRO A 53 13.34 1.49 -3.91
CA PRO A 53 13.73 0.11 -3.57
C PRO A 53 13.59 -0.19 -2.06
N VAL A 54 13.30 -1.44 -1.75
CA VAL A 54 13.39 -1.97 -0.38
C VAL A 54 14.74 -2.65 -0.22
N ASP A 55 15.61 -2.07 0.62
CA ASP A 55 17.01 -2.51 0.76
C ASP A 55 17.14 -3.99 1.15
N VAL A 56 16.22 -4.49 1.97
CA VAL A 56 16.24 -5.86 2.49
C VAL A 56 15.47 -6.86 1.64
N ARG A 57 14.79 -6.43 0.56
CA ARG A 57 14.01 -7.31 -0.34
C ARG A 57 14.13 -6.89 -1.80
N PRO A 58 15.09 -7.46 -2.55
CA PRO A 58 15.25 -7.18 -3.97
C PRO A 58 13.95 -7.38 -4.76
N GLY A 59 13.71 -6.50 -5.72
CA GLY A 59 12.50 -6.52 -6.57
C GLY A 59 11.25 -5.92 -5.91
N TYR A 60 11.29 -5.59 -4.62
CA TYR A 60 10.24 -4.83 -3.96
C TYR A 60 10.53 -3.33 -4.02
N LEU A 61 9.44 -2.58 -4.19
CA LEU A 61 9.39 -1.14 -4.10
C LEU A 61 8.49 -0.74 -2.94
N LYS A 62 8.75 0.43 -2.36
CA LYS A 62 7.95 1.03 -1.28
C LYS A 62 7.59 2.48 -1.58
N TYR A 63 6.43 2.90 -1.12
CA TYR A 63 5.96 4.29 -1.22
C TYR A 63 5.18 4.68 0.03
N ALA A 64 5.53 5.82 0.63
CA ALA A 64 4.88 6.31 1.85
C ALA A 64 3.61 7.12 1.53
N THR A 65 2.54 6.89 2.26
CA THR A 65 1.28 7.66 2.18
C THR A 65 0.66 7.83 3.57
N GLY A 66 0.63 9.06 4.07
CA GLY A 66 0.28 9.34 5.46
C GLY A 66 1.11 8.52 6.45
N ALA A 67 0.44 7.79 7.35
CA ALA A 67 1.06 6.92 8.34
C ALA A 67 1.44 5.51 7.82
N HIS A 68 1.14 5.20 6.55
CA HIS A 68 1.32 3.86 5.97
C HIS A 68 2.37 3.83 4.87
N MET A 69 2.90 2.64 4.63
CA MET A 69 3.85 2.31 3.58
C MET A 69 3.24 1.25 2.67
N ILE A 70 3.13 1.58 1.39
CA ILE A 70 2.69 0.68 0.32
C ILE A 70 3.92 -0.10 -0.15
N TYR A 71 3.88 -1.42 -0.07
CA TYR A 71 4.89 -2.32 -0.63
C TYR A 71 4.35 -2.99 -1.88
N PHE A 72 5.09 -2.92 -2.97
CA PHE A 72 4.62 -3.39 -4.27
C PHE A 72 5.77 -3.92 -5.14
N ARG A 73 5.39 -4.63 -6.20
CA ARG A 73 6.29 -5.06 -7.27
C ARG A 73 5.82 -4.46 -8.60
N ASP A 74 6.78 -4.11 -9.44
CA ASP A 74 6.53 -3.68 -10.81
C ASP A 74 6.97 -4.79 -11.76
N HIS A 75 6.01 -5.39 -12.46
CA HIS A 75 6.24 -6.48 -13.41
C HIS A 75 6.35 -5.98 -14.87
N GLY A 76 6.39 -4.66 -15.08
CA GLY A 76 6.45 -4.03 -16.39
C GLY A 76 5.06 -3.66 -16.92
N ASP A 77 4.16 -4.64 -17.03
CA ASP A 77 2.76 -4.46 -17.50
C ASP A 77 1.76 -4.30 -16.34
N ARG A 78 2.13 -4.75 -15.13
CA ARG A 78 1.32 -4.72 -13.91
C ARG A 78 2.11 -4.20 -12.71
N VAL A 79 1.45 -3.38 -11.90
CA VAL A 79 1.86 -3.10 -10.51
C VAL A 79 1.03 -3.96 -9.57
N GLU A 80 1.71 -4.70 -8.72
CA GLU A 80 1.09 -5.58 -7.74
C GLU A 80 1.39 -5.09 -6.32
N ILE A 81 0.35 -4.64 -5.62
CA ILE A 81 0.43 -4.22 -4.23
C ILE A 81 0.46 -5.46 -3.33
N ILE A 82 1.56 -5.64 -2.61
CA ILE A 82 1.80 -6.83 -1.79
C ILE A 82 1.30 -6.64 -0.36
N ARG A 83 1.60 -5.49 0.27
CA ARG A 83 1.17 -5.12 1.63
C ARG A 83 1.00 -3.62 1.76
N ILE A 84 0.15 -3.17 2.68
CA ILE A 84 0.04 -1.78 3.11
C ILE A 84 0.21 -1.76 4.63
N LEU A 85 1.40 -1.40 5.10
CA LEU A 85 1.78 -1.54 6.50
C LEU A 85 1.85 -0.18 7.18
N HIS A 86 1.43 -0.11 8.43
CA HIS A 86 1.68 1.08 9.24
C HIS A 86 3.19 1.24 9.42
N GLN A 87 3.70 2.47 9.38
CA GLN A 87 5.14 2.76 9.44
C GLN A 87 5.87 2.24 10.69
N ARG A 88 5.13 1.85 11.73
CA ARG A 88 5.65 1.26 12.97
C ARG A 88 5.71 -0.28 12.95
N GLN A 89 5.18 -0.93 11.91
CA GLN A 89 5.19 -2.39 11.80
C GLN A 89 6.55 -2.89 11.30
N ASP A 90 6.97 -4.05 11.83
CA ASP A 90 8.19 -4.72 11.38
C ASP A 90 8.01 -5.28 9.97
N VAL A 91 8.68 -4.66 9.01
CA VAL A 91 8.62 -5.00 7.59
C VAL A 91 9.13 -6.42 7.32
N SER A 92 10.17 -6.84 8.03
CA SER A 92 10.84 -8.11 7.78
C SER A 92 9.94 -9.32 8.06
N ARG A 93 9.11 -9.20 9.10
CA ARG A 93 8.12 -10.20 9.54
C ARG A 93 6.84 -10.21 8.71
N ASN A 94 6.48 -9.09 8.09
CA ASN A 94 5.17 -8.89 7.46
C ASN A 94 5.18 -8.98 5.93
N LEU A 95 6.34 -8.89 5.27
CA LEU A 95 6.41 -9.16 3.84
C LEU A 95 6.51 -10.69 3.58
N PRO A 96 5.75 -11.25 2.62
CA PRO A 96 5.90 -12.65 2.23
C PRO A 96 7.24 -12.87 1.52
N ALA A 97 7.94 -13.96 1.88
CA ALA A 97 9.31 -14.28 1.43
C ALA A 97 9.51 -14.08 -0.09
#